data_AF-A0A3P7XTV2-F1
#
_entry.id   AF-A0A3P7XTV2-F1
#
_cell.length_a   1.000
_cell.length_b   1.000
_cell.length_c   1.000
_cell.angle_alpha   90.00
_cell.angle_beta   90.00
_cell.angle_gamma   90.00
#
_symmetry.space_group_name_H-M   'P 1'
#
loop_
_entity.id
_entity.type
_entity.pdbx_description
1 polymer ?
#
loop_
_entity_poly.entity_id
_entity_poly.type
_entity_poly.pdbx_seq_one_letter_code
_entity_poly.pdbx_strand_id
1 'polypeptide(L)'
;MTNNFMDRWILSFTQSLILFVHEELSGYRLYTVVPRLVKFIDHLVNWYVRMNRKRLKGDVVENQNDWKSALHTLLKVIYQITCLMSPFTPFITEFIYQHIKGYLDYTDNLKDHSSLLPGYSSETGAPDSIHYIQAPEPNLELISNEIEDIVYWMQSTVELGRIIRTRCNLPLKAPLREAIVIHSDPNILKNIKSAQTYIIEELNVRVLTTTSDKHRYGVQLRGVLNHRTLGARLKNDYKSVVNKVKDMSTEELEQFVNTGHIVVCGHELSGDDLSVVYSTGSSSGCSDTQSSTSGLKRKSEQSPSSSSTLDGNSQVNSSKYETASDAKGLLIILDITPDVELENERLARELVNRIQRTRKKAELIPENPIVILAITNLDSYYNIAGPHGNYLNFIQSTIKQPFTIMKQSTMNNINLVDIMQYAKSILPDGWELTTEVIRDTVSIPPDNIDLIIFSRQPIHDSSDHHIKININMNSVEIKKRSVFVNVINYTNHAQTIKVQLCDSNNQWFVHSVDDLLRKVKCAFGWSTNINLQLYTALNTDNKNDLKPFIHVPANQLINLDGITLYASV
;
A
#
# COMPACT_ATOMS: atom_id res chain seq x y z
N MET A 1 11.07 -22.58 7.33
CA MET A 1 9.76 -22.55 6.63
C MET A 1 8.90 -21.50 7.29
N THR A 2 8.11 -20.78 6.51
CA THR A 2 7.26 -19.68 6.99
C THR A 2 5.92 -20.25 7.45
N ASN A 3 5.44 -19.85 8.62
CA ASN A 3 4.11 -20.27 9.12
C ASN A 3 2.99 -19.36 8.59
N ASN A 4 3.33 -18.28 7.91
CA ASN A 4 2.36 -17.32 7.44
C ASN A 4 1.57 -17.86 6.22
N PHE A 5 0.25 -17.70 6.28
CA PHE A 5 -0.69 -18.15 5.26
C PHE A 5 -0.35 -17.61 3.85
N MET A 6 -0.08 -16.31 3.72
CA MET A 6 0.19 -15.67 2.43
C MET A 6 1.56 -16.08 1.85
N ASP A 7 2.53 -16.41 2.71
CA ASP A 7 3.87 -16.85 2.28
C ASP A 7 3.80 -18.25 1.69
N ARG A 8 3.06 -19.14 2.34
CA ARG A 8 2.80 -20.49 1.83
C ARG A 8 2.06 -20.44 0.50
N TRP A 9 1.06 -19.55 0.38
CA TRP A 9 0.35 -19.35 -0.87
C TRP A 9 1.28 -18.90 -2.01
N ILE A 10 2.05 -17.82 -1.82
CA ILE A 10 2.88 -17.30 -2.91
C ILE A 10 3.97 -18.30 -3.31
N LEU A 11 4.50 -19.09 -2.37
CA LEU A 11 5.46 -20.15 -2.66
C LEU A 11 4.81 -21.28 -3.47
N SER A 12 3.63 -21.76 -3.06
CA SER A 12 2.84 -22.74 -3.83
C SER A 12 2.58 -22.23 -5.24
N PHE A 13 2.02 -21.02 -5.35
CA PHE A 13 1.67 -20.42 -6.63
C PHE A 13 2.88 -20.21 -7.54
N THR A 14 4.06 -19.95 -6.96
CA THR A 14 5.33 -19.87 -7.71
C THR A 14 5.73 -21.26 -8.24
N GLN A 15 5.59 -22.32 -7.46
CA GLN A 15 5.90 -23.69 -7.93
C GLN A 15 4.91 -24.15 -9.01
N SER A 16 3.62 -23.86 -8.86
CA SER A 16 2.59 -24.10 -9.87
C SER A 16 2.88 -23.34 -11.17
N LEU A 17 3.40 -22.10 -11.07
CA LEU A 17 3.85 -21.33 -12.23
C LEU A 17 5.07 -21.97 -12.90
N ILE A 18 6.09 -22.38 -12.14
CA ILE A 18 7.28 -23.06 -12.69
C ILE A 18 6.84 -24.30 -13.47
N LEU A 19 6.03 -25.17 -12.87
CA LEU A 19 5.51 -26.37 -13.52
C LEU A 19 4.82 -26.05 -14.85
N PHE A 20 3.90 -25.08 -14.84
CA PHE A 20 3.21 -24.61 -16.06
C PHE A 20 4.18 -24.11 -17.14
N VAL A 21 5.18 -23.30 -16.78
CA VAL A 21 6.15 -22.77 -17.74
C VAL A 21 6.96 -23.89 -18.40
N HIS A 22 7.39 -24.89 -17.63
CA HIS A 22 8.11 -26.06 -18.14
C HIS A 22 7.24 -26.89 -19.10
N GLU A 23 5.98 -27.15 -18.76
CA GLU A 23 5.02 -27.87 -19.61
C GLU A 23 4.73 -27.14 -20.93
N GLU A 24 4.57 -25.82 -20.88
CA GLU A 24 4.28 -25.02 -22.07
C GLU A 24 5.52 -24.86 -22.97
N LEU A 25 6.71 -24.64 -22.39
CA LEU A 25 7.96 -24.53 -23.14
C LEU A 25 8.41 -25.85 -23.76
N SER A 26 8.24 -26.98 -23.06
CA SER A 26 8.51 -28.31 -23.65
C SER A 26 7.61 -28.60 -24.85
N GLY A 27 6.39 -28.07 -24.85
CA GLY A 27 5.47 -28.11 -25.98
C GLY A 27 5.65 -26.99 -27.02
N TYR A 28 6.68 -26.13 -26.90
CA TYR A 28 6.90 -24.95 -27.75
C TYR A 28 5.73 -23.95 -27.81
N ARG A 29 4.91 -23.87 -26.76
CA ARG A 29 3.71 -23.00 -26.67
C ARG A 29 4.03 -21.65 -26.01
N LEU A 30 4.99 -20.91 -26.55
CA LEU A 30 5.49 -19.67 -25.92
C LEU A 30 4.40 -18.59 -25.70
N TYR A 31 3.37 -18.56 -26.55
CA TYR A 31 2.31 -17.56 -26.50
C TYR A 31 1.41 -17.66 -25.26
N THR A 32 1.36 -18.82 -24.59
CA THR A 32 0.58 -19.03 -23.36
C THR A 32 1.36 -18.60 -22.11
N VAL A 33 2.69 -18.63 -22.19
CA VAL A 33 3.61 -18.39 -21.06
C VAL A 33 3.61 -16.93 -20.62
N VAL A 34 3.83 -16.00 -21.57
CA VAL A 34 3.98 -14.57 -21.26
C VAL A 34 2.75 -13.99 -20.54
N PRO A 35 1.49 -14.23 -20.99
CA PRO A 35 0.31 -13.77 -20.25
C PRO A 35 0.22 -14.30 -18.82
N ARG A 36 0.63 -15.55 -18.59
CA ARG A 36 0.62 -16.16 -17.26
C ARG A 36 1.68 -15.54 -16.34
N LEU A 37 2.87 -15.27 -16.86
CA LEU A 37 3.95 -14.59 -16.12
C LEU A 37 3.54 -13.17 -15.71
N VAL A 38 2.95 -12.40 -16.63
CA VAL A 38 2.45 -11.05 -16.33
C VAL A 38 1.37 -11.09 -15.26
N LYS A 39 0.39 -12.01 -15.39
CA LYS A 39 -0.65 -12.18 -14.39
C LYS A 39 -0.08 -12.57 -13.01
N PHE A 40 0.98 -13.37 -12.96
CA PHE A 40 1.64 -13.69 -11.70
C PHE A 40 2.25 -12.44 -11.05
N ILE A 41 2.89 -11.56 -11.82
CA ILE A 41 3.43 -10.29 -11.30
C ILE A 41 2.32 -9.45 -10.70
N ASP A 42 1.16 -9.36 -11.37
CA ASP A 42 -0.02 -8.69 -10.81
C ASP A 42 -0.46 -9.31 -9.48
N HIS A 43 -0.44 -10.64 -9.36
CA HIS A 43 -0.76 -11.31 -8.10
C HIS A 43 0.25 -11.03 -6.99
N LEU A 44 1.54 -11.04 -7.32
CA LEU A 44 2.62 -10.75 -6.38
C LEU A 44 2.50 -9.32 -5.84
N VAL A 45 2.28 -8.34 -6.70
CA VAL A 45 2.24 -6.92 -6.31
C VAL A 45 0.92 -6.57 -5.61
N ASN A 46 -0.21 -6.90 -6.23
CA ASN A 46 -1.52 -6.41 -5.79
C ASN A 46 -2.10 -7.19 -4.60
N TRP A 47 -1.65 -8.43 -4.38
CA TRP A 47 -2.14 -9.25 -3.27
C TRP A 47 -1.04 -9.52 -2.25
N TYR A 48 0.06 -10.19 -2.64
CA TYR A 48 1.08 -10.57 -1.66
C TYR A 48 1.80 -9.37 -1.03
N VAL A 49 2.40 -8.49 -1.83
CA VAL A 49 3.14 -7.32 -1.32
C VAL A 49 2.21 -6.33 -0.63
N ARG A 50 1.02 -6.09 -1.19
CA ARG A 50 0.01 -5.20 -0.61
C ARG A 50 -0.41 -5.65 0.79
N MET A 51 -0.83 -6.91 0.95
CA MET A 51 -1.32 -7.44 2.22
C MET A 51 -0.21 -7.58 3.25
N ASN A 52 1.03 -7.86 2.83
CA ASN A 52 2.16 -8.02 3.73
C ASN A 52 2.99 -6.74 3.92
N ARG A 53 2.53 -5.57 3.46
CA ARG A 53 3.32 -4.33 3.48
C ARG A 53 3.81 -3.94 4.87
N LYS A 54 2.96 -4.02 5.89
CA LYS A 54 3.33 -3.70 7.30
C LYS A 54 4.42 -4.66 7.79
N ARG A 55 4.25 -5.95 7.48
CA ARG A 55 5.20 -7.00 7.84
C ARG A 55 6.55 -6.80 7.13
N LEU A 56 6.55 -6.51 5.83
CA LEU A 56 7.76 -6.24 5.03
C LEU A 56 8.53 -5.00 5.50
N LYS A 57 7.84 -3.99 6.05
CA LYS A 57 8.46 -2.79 6.63
C LYS A 57 9.11 -3.03 8.00
N GLY A 58 8.79 -4.14 8.68
CA GLY A 58 9.21 -4.36 10.05
C GLY A 58 8.41 -3.54 11.07
N ASP A 59 7.25 -2.99 10.70
CA ASP A 59 6.38 -2.24 11.62
C ASP A 59 5.82 -3.14 12.74
N VAL A 60 5.80 -4.46 12.52
CA VAL A 60 5.40 -5.49 13.50
C VAL A 60 6.65 -5.95 14.25
N VAL A 61 7.12 -5.11 15.18
CA VAL A 61 8.40 -5.25 15.89
C VAL A 61 8.43 -6.44 16.87
N GLU A 62 7.30 -7.08 17.17
CA GLU A 62 7.22 -8.18 18.14
C GLU A 62 7.97 -9.45 17.70
N ASN A 63 8.15 -9.69 16.40
CA ASN A 63 8.82 -10.89 15.88
C ASN A 63 9.78 -10.57 14.72
N GLN A 64 11.03 -10.24 15.04
CA GLN A 64 12.09 -10.02 14.03
C GLN A 64 12.26 -11.21 13.07
N ASN A 65 11.99 -12.43 13.53
CA ASN A 65 12.05 -13.63 12.71
C ASN A 65 10.95 -13.67 11.63
N ASP A 66 9.75 -13.16 11.92
CA ASP A 66 8.65 -13.09 10.95
C ASP A 66 8.94 -12.08 9.84
N TRP A 67 9.51 -10.92 10.19
CA TRP A 67 9.99 -9.94 9.21
C TRP A 67 11.06 -10.52 8.28
N LYS A 68 12.09 -11.18 8.83
CA LYS A 68 13.14 -11.85 8.05
C LYS A 68 12.57 -12.94 7.15
N SER A 69 11.65 -13.76 7.69
CA SER A 69 10.94 -14.82 6.97
C SER A 69 10.16 -14.27 5.77
N ALA A 70 9.46 -13.14 5.95
CA ALA A 70 8.72 -12.45 4.90
C ALA A 70 9.63 -11.93 3.77
N LEU A 71 10.75 -11.29 4.13
CA LEU A 71 11.73 -10.78 3.18
C LEU A 71 12.42 -11.91 2.41
N HIS A 72 12.80 -12.98 3.11
CA HIS A 72 13.39 -14.17 2.49
C HIS A 72 12.43 -14.78 1.46
N THR A 73 11.14 -14.92 1.81
CA THR A 73 10.12 -15.44 0.88
C THR A 73 9.99 -14.55 -0.35
N LEU A 74 9.90 -13.22 -0.16
CA LEU A 74 9.80 -12.28 -1.26
C LEU A 74 11.03 -12.33 -2.17
N LEU A 75 12.24 -12.34 -1.60
CA LEU A 75 13.49 -12.44 -2.35
C LEU A 75 13.54 -13.74 -3.17
N LYS A 76 13.16 -14.87 -2.56
CA LYS A 76 13.09 -16.17 -3.24
C LYS A 76 12.14 -16.15 -4.44
N VAL A 77 10.94 -15.60 -4.27
CA VAL A 77 9.94 -15.49 -5.35
C VAL A 77 10.43 -14.56 -6.46
N ILE A 78 11.01 -13.40 -6.12
CA ILE A 78 11.59 -12.46 -7.09
C ILE A 78 12.71 -13.12 -7.89
N TYR A 79 13.60 -13.87 -7.23
CA TYR A 79 14.66 -14.60 -7.91
C TYR A 79 14.09 -15.64 -8.87
N GLN A 80 13.15 -16.49 -8.43
CA GLN A 80 12.54 -17.52 -9.27
C GLN A 80 11.84 -16.94 -10.51
N ILE A 81 11.07 -15.85 -10.35
CA ILE A 81 10.43 -15.21 -11.51
C ILE A 81 11.44 -14.53 -12.43
N THR A 82 12.54 -13.98 -11.88
CA THR A 82 13.62 -13.40 -12.68
C THR A 82 14.28 -14.47 -13.56
N CYS A 83 14.49 -15.69 -13.02
CA CYS A 83 14.96 -16.83 -13.82
C CYS A 83 13.95 -17.22 -14.90
N LEU A 84 12.65 -17.35 -14.57
CA LEU A 84 11.62 -17.74 -15.56
C LEU A 84 11.43 -16.69 -16.67
N MET A 85 11.62 -15.41 -16.35
CA MET A 85 11.49 -14.31 -17.30
C MET A 85 12.73 -14.14 -18.19
N SER A 86 13.88 -14.72 -17.83
CA SER A 86 15.16 -14.46 -18.51
C SER A 86 15.15 -14.77 -20.01
N PRO A 87 14.46 -15.81 -20.53
CA PRO A 87 14.39 -16.06 -21.97
C PRO A 87 13.56 -15.02 -22.73
N PHE A 88 12.69 -14.27 -22.03
CA PHE A 88 11.75 -13.32 -22.63
C PHE A 88 12.21 -11.86 -22.48
N THR A 89 12.79 -11.50 -21.33
CA THR A 89 13.22 -10.13 -21.02
C THR A 89 14.67 -10.06 -20.52
N PRO A 90 15.65 -10.53 -21.31
CA PRO A 90 16.99 -10.88 -20.84
C PRO A 90 17.77 -9.73 -20.19
N PHE A 91 17.60 -8.50 -20.69
CA PHE A 91 18.31 -7.33 -20.15
C PHE A 91 17.74 -6.86 -18.80
N ILE A 92 16.41 -6.91 -18.65
CA ILE A 92 15.74 -6.49 -17.42
C ILE A 92 16.02 -7.50 -16.31
N THR A 93 15.92 -8.79 -16.63
CA THR A 93 16.21 -9.85 -15.66
C THR A 93 17.68 -9.85 -15.25
N GLU A 94 18.60 -9.57 -16.17
CA GLU A 94 20.02 -9.40 -15.85
C GLU A 94 20.23 -8.22 -14.90
N PHE A 95 19.63 -7.06 -15.20
CA PHE A 95 19.70 -5.90 -14.32
C PHE A 95 19.18 -6.21 -12.91
N ILE A 96 18.02 -6.86 -12.79
CA ILE A 96 17.44 -7.23 -11.48
C ILE A 96 18.38 -8.21 -10.76
N TYR A 97 18.84 -9.26 -11.45
CA TYR A 97 19.73 -10.27 -10.91
C TYR A 97 20.99 -9.67 -10.30
N GLN A 98 21.66 -8.75 -11.01
CA GLN A 98 22.87 -8.08 -10.51
C GLN A 98 22.65 -7.33 -9.19
N HIS A 99 21.45 -6.78 -8.96
CA HIS A 99 21.11 -6.08 -7.72
C HIS A 99 20.75 -7.01 -6.57
N ILE A 100 20.29 -8.22 -6.85
CA ILE A 100 19.84 -9.17 -5.82
C ILE A 100 20.86 -10.28 -5.52
N LYS A 101 21.81 -10.56 -6.42
CA LYS A 101 22.73 -11.71 -6.31
C LYS A 101 23.56 -11.71 -5.03
N GLY A 102 23.92 -10.54 -4.49
CA GLY A 102 24.66 -10.43 -3.22
C GLY A 102 23.87 -10.83 -1.98
N TYR A 103 22.55 -10.99 -2.09
CA TYR A 103 21.67 -11.42 -0.99
C TYR A 103 21.23 -12.88 -1.13
N LEU A 104 21.71 -13.58 -2.15
CA LEU A 104 21.41 -14.98 -2.42
C LEU A 104 22.58 -15.85 -1.94
N ASP A 105 22.27 -17.06 -1.49
CA ASP A 105 23.27 -18.01 -1.01
C ASP A 105 23.72 -18.91 -2.17
N TYR A 106 25.02 -18.81 -2.50
CA TYR A 106 25.70 -19.65 -3.50
C TYR A 106 26.85 -20.44 -2.90
N THR A 107 26.87 -20.63 -1.58
CA THR A 107 27.97 -21.31 -0.88
C THR A 107 28.17 -22.76 -1.34
N ASP A 108 27.12 -23.41 -1.85
CA ASP A 108 27.22 -24.74 -2.43
C ASP A 108 28.10 -24.78 -3.68
N ASN A 109 28.09 -23.72 -4.49
CA ASN A 109 28.94 -23.59 -5.68
C ASN A 109 30.43 -23.45 -5.33
N LEU A 110 30.76 -23.05 -4.10
CA LEU A 110 32.14 -22.98 -3.62
C LEU A 110 32.73 -24.37 -3.27
N LYS A 111 31.89 -25.36 -2.97
CA LYS A 111 32.32 -26.70 -2.53
C LYS A 111 32.92 -27.53 -3.67
N ASP A 112 32.42 -27.36 -4.89
CA ASP A 112 32.89 -28.05 -6.10
C ASP A 112 32.98 -27.08 -7.28
N HIS A 113 33.78 -26.02 -7.13
CA HIS A 113 33.95 -25.01 -8.17
C HIS A 113 34.56 -25.59 -9.47
N SER A 114 35.28 -26.72 -9.38
CA SER A 114 35.85 -27.43 -10.54
C SER A 114 34.80 -27.97 -11.51
N SER A 115 33.59 -28.27 -11.02
CA SER A 115 32.49 -28.78 -11.83
C SER A 115 31.67 -27.70 -12.53
N LEU A 116 31.90 -26.42 -12.21
CA LEU A 116 31.10 -25.30 -12.68
C LEU A 116 31.57 -24.79 -14.05
N LEU A 117 30.62 -24.30 -14.84
CA LEU A 117 30.90 -23.63 -16.11
C LEU A 117 31.65 -22.30 -15.89
N PRO A 118 32.38 -21.78 -16.90
CA PRO A 118 32.95 -20.44 -16.84
C PRO A 118 31.89 -19.38 -16.56
N GLY A 119 32.22 -18.35 -15.75
CA GLY A 119 31.30 -17.28 -15.38
C GLY A 119 30.68 -17.44 -13.99
N TYR A 120 31.32 -18.18 -13.08
CA TYR A 120 30.98 -18.20 -11.65
C TYR A 120 32.10 -17.53 -10.86
N SER A 121 31.72 -16.68 -9.91
CA SER A 121 32.66 -15.98 -9.04
C SER A 121 33.35 -16.96 -8.09
N SER A 122 34.68 -17.02 -8.13
CA SER A 122 35.46 -17.90 -7.24
C SER A 122 35.45 -17.48 -5.77
N GLU A 123 35.08 -16.24 -5.47
CA GLU A 123 34.99 -15.72 -4.10
C GLU A 123 33.62 -15.99 -3.46
N THR A 124 32.55 -15.89 -4.24
CA THR A 124 31.16 -15.95 -3.72
C THR A 124 30.38 -17.18 -4.16
N GLY A 125 30.84 -17.88 -5.20
CA GLY A 125 30.12 -18.97 -5.87
C GLY A 125 28.96 -18.48 -6.75
N ALA A 126 28.71 -17.17 -6.82
CA ALA A 126 27.59 -16.61 -7.56
C ALA A 126 27.86 -16.63 -9.08
N PRO A 127 26.88 -17.03 -9.92
CA PRO A 127 26.93 -16.83 -11.36
C PRO A 127 27.09 -15.33 -11.70
N ASP A 128 27.95 -15.02 -12.68
CA ASP A 128 28.21 -13.66 -13.15
C ASP A 128 27.01 -13.08 -13.87
N SER A 129 26.18 -13.90 -14.52
CA SER A 129 24.97 -13.53 -15.25
C SER A 129 23.83 -14.49 -14.93
N ILE A 130 22.59 -13.99 -14.98
CA ILE A 130 21.38 -14.81 -14.83
C ILE A 130 21.29 -15.88 -15.92
N HIS A 131 21.89 -15.63 -17.08
CA HIS A 131 21.81 -16.50 -18.27
C HIS A 131 22.68 -17.76 -18.17
N TYR A 132 23.52 -17.85 -17.13
CA TYR A 132 24.26 -19.06 -16.78
C TYR A 132 23.53 -19.95 -15.78
N ILE A 133 22.39 -19.48 -15.26
CA ILE A 133 21.62 -20.18 -14.25
C ILE A 133 20.65 -21.13 -14.94
N GLN A 134 20.65 -22.39 -14.51
CA GLN A 134 19.65 -23.36 -14.93
C GLN A 134 18.26 -22.92 -14.45
N ALA A 135 17.26 -23.08 -15.32
CA ALA A 135 15.88 -22.80 -14.95
C ALA A 135 15.50 -23.58 -13.68
N PRO A 136 14.79 -22.95 -12.72
CA PRO A 136 14.42 -23.62 -11.49
C PRO A 136 13.49 -24.81 -11.78
N GLU A 137 13.74 -25.93 -11.11
CA GLU A 137 12.85 -27.10 -11.16
C GLU A 137 11.68 -26.93 -10.17
N PRO A 138 10.46 -27.36 -10.53
CA PRO A 138 9.30 -27.25 -9.66
C PRO A 138 9.42 -28.21 -8.48
N ASN A 139 9.27 -27.68 -7.25
CA ASN A 139 9.13 -28.53 -6.07
C ASN A 139 7.64 -28.82 -5.81
N LEU A 140 7.21 -30.04 -6.16
CA LEU A 140 5.83 -30.49 -6.02
C LEU A 140 5.34 -30.56 -4.56
N GLU A 141 6.24 -30.73 -3.58
CA GLU A 141 5.88 -30.78 -2.15
C GLU A 141 5.40 -29.42 -1.61
N LEU A 142 5.81 -28.33 -2.26
CA LEU A 142 5.39 -26.98 -1.90
C LEU A 142 4.06 -26.58 -2.57
N ILE A 143 3.58 -27.34 -3.55
CA ILE A 143 2.31 -27.07 -4.23
C ILE A 143 1.16 -27.54 -3.35
N SER A 144 0.27 -26.61 -3.01
CA SER A 144 -0.93 -26.84 -2.21
C SER A 144 -2.14 -26.22 -2.88
N ASN A 145 -2.90 -27.05 -3.60
CA ASN A 145 -4.14 -26.65 -4.27
C ASN A 145 -5.15 -26.07 -3.28
N GLU A 146 -5.21 -26.61 -2.05
CA GLU A 146 -6.10 -26.12 -1.00
C GLU A 146 -5.85 -24.64 -0.68
N ILE A 147 -4.58 -24.23 -0.52
CA ILE A 147 -4.23 -22.83 -0.20
C ILE A 147 -4.47 -21.92 -1.40
N GLU A 148 -4.15 -22.40 -2.61
CA GLU A 148 -4.43 -21.65 -3.84
C GLU A 148 -5.92 -21.40 -4.03
N ASP A 149 -6.76 -22.39 -3.75
CA ASP A 149 -8.23 -22.27 -3.78
C ASP A 149 -8.73 -21.27 -2.73
N ILE A 150 -8.23 -21.32 -1.49
CA ILE A 150 -8.60 -20.35 -0.45
C ILE A 150 -8.32 -18.92 -0.92
N VAL A 151 -7.12 -18.68 -1.44
CA VAL A 151 -6.74 -17.34 -1.90
C VAL A 151 -7.52 -16.92 -3.13
N TYR A 152 -7.83 -17.83 -4.05
CA TYR A 152 -8.69 -17.54 -5.20
C TYR A 152 -10.08 -17.05 -4.76
N TRP A 153 -10.73 -17.73 -3.82
CA TRP A 153 -12.04 -17.33 -3.31
C TRP A 153 -12.00 -16.03 -2.51
N MET A 154 -10.93 -15.81 -1.74
CA MET A 154 -10.67 -14.54 -1.08
C MET A 154 -10.56 -13.39 -2.09
N GLN A 155 -9.75 -13.56 -3.14
CA GLN A 155 -9.55 -12.55 -4.19
C GLN A 155 -10.87 -12.23 -4.90
N SER A 156 -11.63 -13.27 -5.28
CA SER A 156 -12.92 -13.14 -5.95
C SER A 156 -13.93 -12.38 -5.10
N THR A 157 -13.99 -12.68 -3.78
CA THR A 157 -14.84 -11.97 -2.83
C THR A 157 -14.49 -10.48 -2.74
N VAL A 158 -13.19 -10.16 -2.62
CA VAL A 158 -12.71 -8.77 -2.54
C VAL A 158 -12.97 -8.00 -3.84
N GLU A 159 -12.76 -8.63 -5.00
CA GLU A 159 -13.00 -8.00 -6.31
C GLU A 159 -14.49 -7.65 -6.50
N LEU A 160 -15.40 -8.60 -6.19
CA LEU A 160 -16.84 -8.36 -6.25
C LEU A 160 -17.29 -7.26 -5.28
N GLY A 161 -16.74 -7.23 -4.07
CA GLY A 161 -17.01 -6.15 -3.12
C GLY A 161 -16.53 -4.79 -3.62
N ARG A 162 -15.34 -4.71 -4.24
CA ARG A 162 -14.82 -3.48 -4.87
C ARG A 162 -15.68 -3.00 -6.03
N ILE A 163 -16.26 -3.92 -6.81
CA ILE A 163 -17.22 -3.60 -7.88
C ILE A 163 -18.45 -2.90 -7.29
N ILE A 164 -19.04 -3.44 -6.21
CA ILE A 164 -20.18 -2.81 -5.54
C ILE A 164 -19.82 -1.41 -5.07
N ARG A 165 -18.67 -1.26 -4.39
CA ARG A 165 -18.22 0.05 -3.90
C ARG A 165 -18.06 1.07 -5.02
N THR A 166 -17.48 0.67 -6.15
CA THR A 166 -17.31 1.54 -7.32
C THR A 166 -18.67 1.95 -7.90
N ARG A 167 -19.60 1.00 -8.05
CA ARG A 167 -20.96 1.23 -8.57
C ARG A 167 -21.73 2.22 -7.71
N CYS A 168 -21.58 2.13 -6.39
CA CYS A 168 -22.25 2.99 -5.42
C CYS A 168 -21.46 4.26 -5.06
N ASN A 169 -20.32 4.52 -5.71
CA ASN A 169 -19.40 5.63 -5.41
C ASN A 169 -18.96 5.70 -3.95
N LEU A 170 -18.69 4.55 -3.33
CA LEU A 170 -18.29 4.40 -1.93
C LEU A 170 -16.75 4.30 -1.79
N PRO A 171 -16.07 5.34 -1.28
CA PRO A 171 -14.61 5.32 -1.16
C PRO A 171 -14.16 4.26 -0.16
N LEU A 172 -13.10 3.48 -0.44
CA LEU A 172 -12.60 2.42 0.45
C LEU A 172 -12.28 2.88 1.88
N LYS A 173 -12.04 4.17 2.09
CA LYS A 173 -11.81 4.77 3.41
C LYS A 173 -13.07 4.81 4.28
N ALA A 174 -14.26 4.75 3.68
CA ALA A 174 -15.52 4.64 4.39
C ALA A 174 -15.69 3.21 4.88
N PRO A 175 -15.64 2.95 6.19
CA PRO A 175 -15.95 1.63 6.70
C PRO A 175 -17.42 1.30 6.44
N LEU A 176 -17.73 0.03 6.19
CA LEU A 176 -19.11 -0.48 6.05
C LEU A 176 -19.45 -1.40 7.22
N ARG A 177 -20.74 -1.59 7.49
CA ARG A 177 -21.21 -2.39 8.63
C ARG A 177 -20.92 -3.86 8.43
N GLU A 178 -21.35 -4.41 7.30
CA GLU A 178 -21.32 -5.84 7.05
C GLU A 178 -21.11 -6.15 5.56
N ALA A 179 -20.37 -7.22 5.30
CA ALA A 179 -20.39 -7.93 4.03
C ALA A 179 -20.96 -9.34 4.27
N ILE A 180 -21.92 -9.76 3.44
CA ILE A 180 -22.45 -11.12 3.44
C ILE A 180 -21.99 -11.83 2.18
N VAL A 181 -21.39 -13.00 2.36
CA VAL A 181 -20.94 -13.86 1.27
C VAL A 181 -21.81 -15.10 1.22
N ILE A 182 -22.37 -15.34 0.05
CA ILE A 182 -23.32 -16.42 -0.22
C ILE A 182 -22.73 -17.35 -1.27
N HIS A 183 -22.71 -18.64 -0.94
CA HIS A 183 -22.29 -19.70 -1.86
C HIS A 183 -22.97 -21.02 -1.49
N SER A 184 -23.30 -21.85 -2.48
CA SER A 184 -24.00 -23.13 -2.28
C SER A 184 -23.11 -24.20 -1.64
N ASP A 185 -21.82 -24.23 -2.01
CA ASP A 185 -20.83 -25.18 -1.47
C ASP A 185 -20.30 -24.76 -0.08
N PRO A 186 -20.44 -25.59 0.96
CA PRO A 186 -19.92 -25.31 2.31
C PRO A 186 -18.39 -25.28 2.38
N ASN A 187 -17.67 -26.00 1.52
CA ASN A 187 -16.20 -25.98 1.51
C ASN A 187 -15.68 -24.60 1.08
N ILE A 188 -16.32 -23.99 0.09
CA ILE A 188 -15.99 -22.63 -0.37
C ILE A 188 -16.26 -21.62 0.75
N LEU A 189 -17.38 -21.74 1.46
CA LEU A 189 -17.67 -20.89 2.63
C LEU A 189 -16.63 -21.05 3.73
N LYS A 190 -16.16 -22.29 3.99
CA LYS A 190 -15.07 -22.56 4.95
C LYS A 190 -13.76 -21.90 4.51
N ASN A 191 -13.43 -21.98 3.22
CA ASN A 191 -12.24 -21.35 2.65
C ASN A 191 -12.29 -19.83 2.83
N ILE A 192 -13.40 -19.19 2.45
CA ILE A 192 -13.60 -17.74 2.62
C ILE A 192 -13.51 -17.33 4.09
N LYS A 193 -14.10 -18.12 4.98
CA LYS A 193 -14.03 -17.90 6.43
C LYS A 193 -12.61 -18.00 6.99
N SER A 194 -11.78 -18.91 6.45
CA SER A 194 -10.37 -19.01 6.86
C SER A 194 -9.54 -17.77 6.50
N ALA A 195 -9.90 -17.07 5.41
CA ALA A 195 -9.27 -15.85 4.95
C ALA A 195 -10.03 -14.56 5.37
N GLN A 196 -10.99 -14.65 6.30
CA GLN A 196 -11.91 -13.57 6.64
C GLN A 196 -11.19 -12.26 7.03
N THR A 197 -10.07 -12.34 7.76
CA THR A 197 -9.32 -11.17 8.23
C THR A 197 -8.84 -10.32 7.06
N TYR A 198 -8.31 -10.96 6.01
CA TYR A 198 -7.85 -10.26 4.81
C TYR A 198 -9.00 -9.61 4.03
N ILE A 199 -10.16 -10.28 3.97
CA ILE A 199 -11.36 -9.77 3.28
C ILE A 199 -11.91 -8.54 4.02
N ILE A 200 -12.03 -8.62 5.35
CA ILE A 200 -12.49 -7.55 6.23
C ILE A 200 -11.61 -6.31 6.07
N GLU A 201 -10.29 -6.48 6.12
CA GLU A 201 -9.32 -5.39 5.96
C GLU A 201 -9.37 -4.77 4.56
N GLU A 202 -9.45 -5.58 3.50
CA GLU A 202 -9.43 -5.08 2.12
C GLU A 202 -10.74 -4.41 1.69
N LEU A 203 -11.89 -4.91 2.16
CA LEU A 203 -13.20 -4.29 1.90
C LEU A 203 -13.54 -3.17 2.88
N ASN A 204 -12.78 -3.05 3.98
CA ASN A 204 -13.02 -2.14 5.09
C ASN A 204 -14.46 -2.27 5.61
N VAL A 205 -14.83 -3.48 6.03
CA VAL A 205 -16.13 -3.81 6.62
C VAL A 205 -15.93 -4.19 8.09
N ARG A 206 -16.92 -4.01 8.97
CA ARG A 206 -16.79 -4.44 10.39
C ARG A 206 -17.01 -5.94 10.58
N VAL A 207 -17.98 -6.50 9.84
CA VAL A 207 -18.37 -7.91 9.97
C VAL A 207 -18.40 -8.58 8.60
N LEU A 208 -17.92 -9.82 8.52
CA LEU A 208 -18.07 -10.70 7.38
C LEU A 208 -18.93 -11.90 7.77
N THR A 209 -20.11 -12.03 7.16
CA THR A 209 -21.02 -13.15 7.38
C THR A 209 -20.97 -14.09 6.18
N THR A 210 -20.89 -15.39 6.43
CA THR A 210 -20.93 -16.44 5.40
C THR A 210 -22.20 -17.26 5.57
N THR A 211 -22.93 -17.51 4.48
CA THR A 211 -24.21 -18.23 4.52
C THR A 211 -24.48 -18.94 3.20
N SER A 212 -25.32 -19.97 3.20
CA SER A 212 -25.86 -20.58 1.99
C SER A 212 -27.29 -20.10 1.70
N ASP A 213 -27.94 -19.44 2.66
CA ASP A 213 -29.33 -19.00 2.57
C ASP A 213 -29.46 -17.65 1.84
N LYS A 214 -29.92 -17.71 0.59
CA LYS A 214 -30.22 -16.55 -0.26
C LYS A 214 -31.49 -15.80 0.16
N HIS A 215 -32.50 -16.51 0.64
CA HIS A 215 -33.82 -15.96 0.91
C HIS A 215 -33.82 -15.02 2.11
N ARG A 216 -33.02 -15.33 3.13
CA ARG A 216 -32.87 -14.50 4.34
C ARG A 216 -32.51 -13.04 4.06
N TYR A 217 -31.80 -12.76 2.96
CA TYR A 217 -31.32 -11.42 2.62
C TYR A 217 -32.14 -10.76 1.50
N GLY A 218 -33.32 -11.30 1.16
CA GLY A 218 -34.22 -10.72 0.16
C GLY A 218 -33.61 -10.68 -1.24
N VAL A 219 -32.71 -11.62 -1.53
CA VAL A 219 -32.04 -11.70 -2.83
C VAL A 219 -33.02 -12.28 -3.85
N GLN A 220 -33.40 -11.46 -4.81
CA GLN A 220 -34.19 -11.84 -5.98
C GLN A 220 -33.26 -12.01 -7.18
N LEU A 221 -33.44 -13.09 -7.92
CA LEU A 221 -32.78 -13.29 -9.20
C LEU A 221 -33.46 -12.44 -10.26
N ARG A 222 -32.65 -11.84 -11.13
CA ARG A 222 -33.10 -11.10 -12.29
C ARG A 222 -32.36 -11.59 -13.53
N GLY A 223 -33.10 -11.97 -14.56
CA GLY A 223 -32.52 -12.27 -15.87
C GLY A 223 -32.07 -11.00 -16.60
N VAL A 224 -30.82 -10.95 -17.02
CA VAL A 224 -30.23 -9.94 -17.90
C VAL A 224 -29.94 -10.57 -19.25
N LEU A 225 -30.57 -10.04 -20.29
CA LEU A 225 -30.46 -10.57 -21.65
C LEU A 225 -29.34 -9.90 -22.43
N ASN A 226 -28.63 -10.70 -23.22
CA ASN A 226 -27.71 -10.19 -24.22
C ASN A 226 -28.48 -9.67 -25.44
N HIS A 227 -28.89 -8.41 -25.36
CA HIS A 227 -29.75 -7.77 -26.35
C HIS A 227 -29.20 -7.81 -27.79
N ARG A 228 -27.87 -7.86 -27.96
CA ARG A 228 -27.21 -7.88 -29.27
C ARG A 228 -27.39 -9.23 -29.97
N THR A 229 -27.15 -10.34 -29.28
CA THR A 229 -27.25 -11.70 -29.85
C THR A 229 -28.71 -12.10 -30.03
N LEU A 230 -29.53 -11.85 -29.01
CA LEU A 230 -30.95 -12.22 -29.00
C LEU A 230 -31.78 -11.39 -29.99
N GLY A 231 -31.47 -10.10 -30.16
CA GLY A 231 -32.16 -9.26 -31.13
C GLY A 231 -31.97 -9.74 -32.57
N ALA A 232 -30.78 -10.24 -32.91
CA ALA A 232 -30.47 -10.79 -34.23
C ALA A 232 -31.16 -12.15 -34.47
N ARG A 233 -31.25 -12.99 -33.44
CA ARG A 233 -31.84 -14.34 -33.53
C ARG A 233 -33.37 -14.34 -33.52
N LEU A 234 -33.99 -13.61 -32.59
CA LEU A 234 -35.42 -13.68 -32.30
C LEU A 234 -36.29 -12.71 -33.10
N LYS A 235 -35.71 -11.63 -33.67
CA LYS A 235 -36.40 -10.60 -34.48
C LYS A 235 -37.75 -10.18 -33.89
N ASN A 236 -38.87 -10.70 -34.40
CA ASN A 236 -40.23 -10.34 -33.98
C ASN A 236 -40.59 -10.88 -32.59
N ASP A 237 -40.07 -12.05 -32.21
CA ASP A 237 -40.32 -12.70 -30.92
C ASP A 237 -39.45 -12.13 -29.79
N TYR A 238 -38.54 -11.22 -30.12
CA TYR A 238 -37.63 -10.61 -29.15
C TYR A 238 -38.38 -9.87 -28.03
N LYS A 239 -39.45 -9.13 -28.37
CA LYS A 239 -40.22 -8.37 -27.37
C LYS A 239 -40.96 -9.28 -26.39
N SER A 240 -41.48 -10.41 -26.84
CA SER A 240 -42.18 -11.36 -25.97
C SER A 240 -41.20 -12.06 -25.02
N VAL A 241 -40.04 -12.46 -25.51
CA VAL A 241 -38.97 -13.04 -24.68
C VAL A 241 -38.46 -12.04 -23.64
N VAL A 242 -38.22 -10.78 -24.01
CA VAL A 242 -37.76 -9.73 -23.06
C VAL A 242 -38.77 -9.51 -21.94
N ASN A 243 -40.07 -9.45 -22.24
CA ASN A 243 -41.10 -9.27 -21.22
C ASN A 243 -41.20 -10.50 -20.31
N LYS A 244 -41.18 -11.71 -20.90
CA LYS A 244 -41.26 -12.94 -20.12
C LYS A 244 -40.06 -13.16 -19.20
N VAL A 245 -38.86 -12.74 -19.62
CA VAL A 245 -37.64 -12.82 -18.80
C VAL A 245 -37.65 -11.79 -17.66
N LYS A 246 -38.27 -10.62 -17.86
CA LYS A 246 -38.46 -9.64 -16.79
C LYS A 246 -39.41 -10.11 -15.70
N ASP A 247 -40.43 -10.88 -16.09
CA ASP A 247 -41.46 -11.41 -15.18
C ASP A 247 -41.17 -12.84 -14.68
N MET A 248 -39.96 -13.35 -14.93
CA MET A 248 -39.57 -14.72 -14.58
C MET A 248 -39.46 -14.88 -13.04
N SER A 249 -39.91 -16.01 -12.50
CA SER A 249 -39.82 -16.25 -11.05
C SER A 249 -38.37 -16.56 -10.64
N THR A 250 -38.07 -16.35 -9.35
CA THR A 250 -36.77 -16.74 -8.77
C THR A 250 -36.49 -18.23 -8.97
N GLU A 251 -37.50 -19.11 -8.87
CA GLU A 251 -37.30 -20.56 -9.02
C GLU A 251 -36.93 -20.95 -10.46
N GLU A 252 -37.54 -20.32 -11.46
CA GLU A 252 -37.23 -20.53 -12.88
C GLU A 252 -35.80 -20.08 -13.21
N LEU A 253 -35.35 -18.96 -12.63
CA LEU A 253 -33.99 -18.47 -12.78
C LEU A 253 -32.96 -19.35 -12.03
N GLU A 254 -33.31 -19.93 -10.89
CA GLU A 254 -32.45 -20.92 -10.20
C GLU A 254 -32.30 -22.21 -11.02
N GLN A 255 -33.38 -22.65 -11.66
CA GLN A 255 -33.32 -23.79 -12.57
C GLN A 255 -32.38 -23.50 -13.75
N PHE A 256 -32.42 -22.30 -14.32
CA PHE A 256 -31.47 -21.91 -15.37
C PHE A 256 -30.03 -21.91 -14.87
N VAL A 257 -29.75 -21.41 -13.66
CA VAL A 257 -28.39 -21.44 -13.07
C VAL A 257 -27.88 -22.87 -12.88
N ASN A 258 -28.75 -23.81 -12.53
CA ASN A 258 -28.36 -25.22 -12.32
C ASN A 258 -28.26 -26.03 -13.62
N THR A 259 -29.10 -25.75 -14.61
CA THR A 259 -29.21 -26.53 -15.85
C THR A 259 -28.44 -25.93 -17.03
N GLY A 260 -28.14 -24.63 -16.99
CA GLY A 260 -27.45 -23.88 -18.05
C GLY A 260 -28.31 -23.50 -19.25
N HIS A 261 -29.55 -23.99 -19.33
CA HIS A 261 -30.46 -23.79 -20.45
C HIS A 261 -31.91 -23.61 -19.96
N ILE A 262 -32.67 -22.73 -20.59
CA ILE A 262 -34.10 -22.54 -20.28
C ILE A 262 -34.89 -22.26 -21.55
N VAL A 263 -36.08 -22.84 -21.66
CA VAL A 263 -36.97 -22.61 -22.81
C VAL A 263 -37.96 -21.51 -22.44
N VAL A 264 -37.85 -20.35 -23.09
CA VAL A 264 -38.74 -19.20 -22.88
C VAL A 264 -39.48 -18.90 -24.19
N CYS A 265 -40.82 -18.91 -24.14
CA CYS A 265 -41.68 -18.67 -25.31
C CYS A 265 -41.35 -19.57 -26.53
N GLY A 266 -40.93 -20.82 -26.30
CA GLY A 266 -40.57 -21.77 -27.37
C GLY A 266 -39.14 -21.64 -27.91
N HIS A 267 -38.34 -20.72 -27.36
CA HIS A 267 -36.94 -20.52 -27.73
C HIS A 267 -36.03 -20.96 -26.60
N GLU A 268 -35.00 -21.75 -26.92
CA GLU A 268 -33.96 -22.14 -25.98
C GLU A 268 -32.99 -20.96 -25.76
N LEU A 269 -32.83 -20.55 -24.51
CA LEU A 269 -31.85 -19.56 -24.07
C LEU A 269 -30.71 -20.30 -23.37
N SER A 270 -29.48 -20.06 -23.81
CA SER A 270 -28.26 -20.57 -23.18
C SER A 270 -27.50 -19.43 -22.48
N GLY A 271 -26.35 -19.74 -21.85
CA GLY A 271 -25.52 -18.77 -21.14
C GLY A 271 -25.02 -17.57 -21.99
N ASP A 272 -24.98 -17.70 -23.32
CA ASP A 272 -24.62 -16.58 -24.22
C ASP A 272 -25.76 -15.56 -24.40
N ASP A 273 -27.00 -16.00 -24.10
CA ASP A 273 -28.24 -15.25 -24.31
C ASP A 273 -28.76 -14.64 -23.01
N LEU A 274 -28.74 -15.40 -21.92
CA LEU A 274 -29.29 -15.03 -20.62
C LEU A 274 -28.21 -15.16 -19.55
N SER A 275 -27.97 -14.06 -18.83
CA SER A 275 -27.19 -14.06 -17.59
C SER A 275 -28.10 -13.75 -16.42
N VAL A 276 -27.82 -14.33 -15.25
CA VAL A 276 -28.64 -14.09 -14.06
C VAL A 276 -27.86 -13.21 -13.10
N VAL A 277 -28.48 -12.11 -12.70
CA VAL A 277 -27.92 -11.15 -11.75
C VAL A 277 -28.78 -11.15 -10.49
N TYR A 278 -28.14 -11.21 -9.35
CA TYR A 278 -28.81 -11.10 -8.07
C TYR A 278 -29.15 -9.62 -7.78
N SER A 279 -30.29 -9.35 -7.16
CA SER A 279 -30.73 -8.01 -6.78
C SER A 279 -31.47 -8.06 -5.45
N THR A 280 -31.40 -7.00 -4.65
CA THR A 280 -32.11 -6.85 -3.38
C THR A 280 -33.21 -5.80 -3.54
N GLY A 281 -34.38 -6.03 -2.92
CA GLY A 281 -35.69 -5.47 -3.31
C GLY A 281 -35.85 -3.94 -3.49
N SER A 282 -36.81 -3.62 -4.37
CA SER A 282 -37.50 -2.34 -4.66
C SER A 282 -36.66 -1.08 -4.91
N SER A 283 -35.87 -1.06 -5.99
CA SER A 283 -35.63 0.18 -6.73
C SER A 283 -36.02 0.02 -8.19
N SER A 284 -37.19 0.56 -8.51
CA SER A 284 -37.62 0.83 -9.87
C SER A 284 -36.68 1.86 -10.50
N GLY A 285 -35.89 1.40 -11.48
CA GLY A 285 -35.20 2.25 -12.45
C GLY A 285 -33.71 2.49 -12.17
N CYS A 286 -32.86 1.59 -12.65
CA CYS A 286 -31.49 1.97 -13.03
C CYS A 286 -31.31 1.62 -14.50
N SER A 287 -31.08 2.63 -15.33
CA SER A 287 -30.83 2.50 -16.76
C SER A 287 -29.41 2.00 -16.98
N ASP A 288 -29.27 0.79 -17.51
CA ASP A 288 -28.01 0.29 -18.06
C ASP A 288 -27.68 1.08 -19.33
N THR A 289 -26.85 2.11 -19.21
CA THR A 289 -26.19 2.73 -20.36
C THR A 289 -24.75 2.23 -20.44
N GLN A 290 -24.55 1.29 -21.36
CA GLN A 290 -23.24 0.98 -21.91
C GLN A 290 -22.66 2.24 -22.57
N SER A 291 -21.44 2.57 -22.18
CA SER A 291 -20.62 3.65 -22.68
C SER A 291 -20.38 3.51 -24.18
N SER A 292 -20.89 4.47 -24.95
CA SER A 292 -20.41 4.80 -26.29
C SER A 292 -19.91 6.24 -26.28
N THR A 293 -18.68 6.42 -26.71
CA THR A 293 -17.94 7.67 -26.90
C THR A 293 -18.67 8.68 -27.79
N SER A 294 -18.88 9.92 -27.33
CA SER A 294 -18.68 11.16 -28.11
C SER A 294 -19.13 12.44 -27.38
N GLY A 295 -18.25 13.45 -27.33
CA GLY A 295 -18.62 14.87 -27.47
C GLY A 295 -19.16 15.63 -26.25
N LEU A 296 -18.28 16.29 -25.49
CA LEU A 296 -18.66 17.35 -24.56
C LEU A 296 -19.19 18.59 -25.30
N LYS A 297 -20.40 19.05 -24.95
CA LYS A 297 -20.79 20.46 -25.02
C LYS A 297 -21.59 20.85 -23.76
N ARG A 298 -21.08 21.87 -23.08
CA ARG A 298 -21.64 22.56 -21.89
C ARG A 298 -23.01 23.20 -22.19
N LYS A 299 -23.91 23.23 -21.19
CA LYS A 299 -24.78 24.39 -20.89
C LYS A 299 -25.41 24.32 -19.47
N SER A 300 -25.05 25.33 -18.68
CA SER A 300 -25.79 26.13 -17.67
C SER A 300 -27.13 25.68 -17.06
N GLU A 301 -27.16 25.74 -15.71
CA GLU A 301 -28.15 26.34 -14.78
C GLU A 301 -29.66 26.30 -15.08
N GLN A 302 -30.44 25.73 -14.15
CA GLN A 302 -31.46 26.46 -13.37
C GLN A 302 -32.15 25.56 -12.32
N SER A 303 -32.33 26.12 -11.12
CA SER A 303 -33.17 25.64 -10.03
C SER A 303 -34.66 25.79 -10.34
N PRO A 304 -35.54 25.02 -9.65
CA PRO A 304 -36.54 25.74 -8.86
C PRO A 304 -36.90 25.08 -7.52
N SER A 305 -37.20 25.97 -6.58
CA SER A 305 -37.91 25.78 -5.32
C SER A 305 -39.39 25.45 -5.52
N SER A 306 -39.95 24.54 -4.74
CA SER A 306 -41.23 24.75 -4.05
C SER A 306 -41.47 23.70 -2.96
N SER A 307 -42.03 24.19 -1.86
CA SER A 307 -42.26 23.56 -0.57
C SER A 307 -43.65 22.91 -0.46
N SER A 308 -43.73 21.76 0.21
CA SER A 308 -44.94 21.34 0.94
C SER A 308 -44.58 20.45 2.15
N THR A 309 -44.65 21.07 3.33
CA THR A 309 -44.93 20.50 4.67
C THR A 309 -46.28 19.75 4.68
N LEU A 310 -46.61 18.71 5.46
CA LEU A 310 -46.15 18.02 6.67
C LEU A 310 -46.74 16.58 6.66
N ASP A 311 -46.07 15.57 7.24
CA ASP A 311 -46.56 14.81 8.41
C ASP A 311 -45.76 13.52 8.71
N GLY A 312 -45.20 13.49 9.93
CA GLY A 312 -45.37 12.39 10.89
C GLY A 312 -44.84 10.97 10.58
N ASN A 313 -43.63 10.69 11.07
CA ASN A 313 -43.20 9.41 11.66
C ASN A 313 -43.58 8.09 10.97
N SER A 314 -42.65 7.58 10.17
CA SER A 314 -42.26 6.16 10.08
C SER A 314 -40.98 6.05 9.23
N GLN A 315 -39.82 6.48 9.76
CA GLN A 315 -38.53 6.12 9.15
C GLN A 315 -38.28 4.63 9.40
N VAL A 316 -38.88 3.79 8.55
CA VAL A 316 -38.35 2.46 8.33
C VAL A 316 -37.02 2.68 7.61
N ASN A 317 -35.91 2.59 8.34
CA ASN A 317 -34.58 2.43 7.75
C ASN A 317 -34.61 1.12 6.95
N SER A 318 -35.06 1.18 5.70
CA SER A 318 -34.95 0.06 4.77
C SER A 318 -33.46 -0.17 4.58
N SER A 319 -32.95 -1.30 5.08
CA SER A 319 -31.56 -1.69 4.89
C SER A 319 -31.22 -1.66 3.41
N LYS A 320 -30.24 -0.83 3.05
CA LYS A 320 -29.83 -0.66 1.66
C LYS A 320 -28.70 -1.65 1.40
N TYR A 321 -29.05 -2.78 0.82
CA TYR A 321 -28.10 -3.80 0.40
C TYR A 321 -27.81 -3.67 -1.09
N GLU A 322 -26.55 -3.89 -1.46
CA GLU A 322 -26.12 -3.93 -2.85
C GLU A 322 -25.35 -5.22 -3.11
N THR A 323 -25.47 -5.75 -4.33
CA THR A 323 -25.00 -7.10 -4.64
C THR A 323 -24.12 -7.18 -5.88
N ALA A 324 -23.26 -8.19 -5.90
CA ALA A 324 -22.47 -8.59 -7.06
C ALA A 324 -22.21 -10.10 -7.02
N SER A 325 -22.19 -10.73 -8.17
CA SER A 325 -21.95 -12.16 -8.31
C SER A 325 -20.95 -12.47 -9.40
N ASP A 326 -20.34 -13.66 -9.33
CA ASP A 326 -19.52 -14.21 -10.39
C ASP A 326 -20.21 -15.38 -11.13
N ALA A 327 -19.57 -15.86 -12.19
CA ALA A 327 -20.05 -17.00 -12.98
C ALA A 327 -19.93 -18.35 -12.25
N LYS A 328 -19.22 -18.42 -11.13
CA LYS A 328 -19.04 -19.64 -10.33
C LYS A 328 -20.06 -19.76 -9.19
N GLY A 329 -20.99 -18.81 -9.09
CA GLY A 329 -22.07 -18.84 -8.11
C GLY A 329 -21.73 -18.14 -6.78
N LEU A 330 -20.58 -17.46 -6.68
CA LEU A 330 -20.26 -16.61 -5.55
C LEU A 330 -21.07 -15.33 -5.62
N LEU A 331 -21.77 -15.02 -4.53
CA LEU A 331 -22.54 -13.79 -4.37
C LEU A 331 -22.01 -13.04 -3.14
N ILE A 332 -21.75 -11.75 -3.29
CA ILE A 332 -21.46 -10.86 -2.18
C ILE A 332 -22.52 -9.77 -2.08
N ILE A 333 -22.90 -9.45 -0.85
CA ILE A 333 -23.81 -8.39 -0.49
C ILE A 333 -23.05 -7.44 0.44
N LEU A 334 -23.12 -6.13 0.18
CA LEU A 334 -22.61 -5.12 1.10
C LEU A 334 -23.77 -4.35 1.72
N ASP A 335 -23.74 -4.16 3.04
CA ASP A 335 -24.62 -3.22 3.73
C ASP A 335 -24.10 -1.80 3.50
N ILE A 336 -24.83 -1.02 2.71
CA ILE A 336 -24.53 0.38 2.40
C ILE A 336 -25.47 1.34 3.13
N THR A 337 -26.15 0.88 4.17
CA THR A 337 -27.01 1.71 5.01
C THR A 337 -26.18 2.84 5.64
N PRO A 338 -26.57 4.11 5.47
CA PRO A 338 -25.86 5.24 6.08
C PRO A 338 -25.79 5.10 7.60
N ASP A 339 -24.60 5.27 8.15
CA ASP A 339 -24.34 5.18 9.58
C ASP A 339 -23.46 6.36 10.00
N VAL A 340 -23.87 7.09 11.04
CA VAL A 340 -23.22 8.32 11.48
C VAL A 340 -21.84 8.05 12.07
N GLU A 341 -21.65 6.93 12.77
CA GLU A 341 -20.35 6.58 13.35
C GLU A 341 -19.34 6.23 12.26
N LEU A 342 -19.77 5.42 11.28
CA LEU A 342 -18.93 5.03 10.14
C LEU A 342 -18.58 6.24 9.27
N GLU A 343 -19.51 7.18 9.12
CA GLU A 343 -19.28 8.44 8.43
C GLU A 343 -18.26 9.32 9.16
N ASN A 344 -18.36 9.43 10.49
CA ASN A 344 -17.35 10.15 11.29
C ASN A 344 -15.96 9.51 11.17
N GLU A 345 -15.88 8.17 11.16
CA GLU A 345 -14.62 7.44 10.95
C GLU A 345 -14.04 7.70 9.55
N ARG A 346 -14.90 7.73 8.52
CA ARG A 346 -14.51 8.08 7.14
C ARG A 346 -13.86 9.45 7.09
N LEU A 347 -14.50 10.46 7.70
CA LEU A 347 -14.01 11.83 7.73
C LEU A 347 -12.67 11.94 8.47
N ALA A 348 -12.51 11.24 9.60
CA ALA A 348 -11.24 11.17 10.33
C ALA A 348 -10.11 10.57 9.48
N ARG A 349 -10.36 9.44 8.80
CA ARG A 349 -9.38 8.80 7.91
C ARG A 349 -9.02 9.69 6.71
N GLU A 350 -10.01 10.41 6.17
CA GLU A 350 -9.78 11.32 5.06
C GLU A 350 -8.91 12.51 5.48
N LEU A 351 -9.16 13.09 6.66
CA LEU A 351 -8.34 14.14 7.27
C LEU A 351 -6.89 13.69 7.46
N VAL A 352 -6.65 12.50 8.04
CA VAL A 352 -5.30 11.92 8.17
C VAL A 352 -4.61 11.82 6.81
N ASN A 353 -5.30 11.31 5.79
CA ASN A 353 -4.75 11.19 4.45
C ASN A 353 -4.42 12.58 3.83
N ARG A 354 -5.23 13.60 4.09
CA ARG A 354 -4.93 14.97 3.64
C ARG A 354 -3.68 15.51 4.32
N ILE A 355 -3.58 15.37 5.63
CA ILE A 355 -2.39 15.75 6.39
C ILE A 355 -1.13 15.07 5.85
N GLN A 356 -1.19 13.75 5.61
CA GLN A 356 -0.06 12.99 5.06
C GLN A 356 0.33 13.43 3.64
N ARG A 357 -0.64 13.83 2.81
CA ARG A 357 -0.36 14.38 1.47
C ARG A 357 0.27 15.76 1.54
N THR A 358 -0.24 16.64 2.39
CA THR A 358 0.36 17.97 2.64
C THR A 358 1.79 17.84 3.15
N ARG A 359 2.04 16.87 4.06
CA ARG A 359 3.40 16.55 4.53
C ARG A 359 4.33 16.14 3.39
N LYS A 360 3.88 15.25 2.50
CA LYS A 360 4.67 14.83 1.33
C LYS A 360 4.93 15.96 0.33
N LYS A 361 3.95 16.84 0.13
CA LYS A 361 4.08 18.03 -0.72
C LYS A 361 5.14 19.00 -0.19
N ALA A 362 5.32 19.05 1.12
CA ALA A 362 6.39 19.78 1.79
C ALA A 362 7.72 19.01 1.90
N GLU A 363 7.85 17.86 1.23
CA GLU A 363 9.06 17.01 1.24
C GLU A 363 9.49 16.53 2.64
N LEU A 364 8.56 16.49 3.60
CA LEU A 364 8.81 16.08 4.96
C LEU A 364 8.71 14.55 5.12
N ILE A 365 9.71 13.98 5.80
CA ILE A 365 9.82 12.58 6.20
C ILE A 365 9.10 12.38 7.55
N PRO A 366 8.48 11.22 7.83
CA PRO A 366 7.74 10.98 9.08
C PRO A 366 8.42 11.36 10.40
N GLU A 367 9.75 11.30 10.47
CA GLU A 367 10.55 11.58 11.67
C GLU A 367 10.78 13.09 11.89
N ASN A 368 10.45 13.94 10.92
CA ASN A 368 10.64 15.39 11.09
C ASN A 368 9.79 15.92 12.26
N PRO A 369 10.37 16.69 13.19
CA PRO A 369 9.65 17.23 14.32
C PRO A 369 8.75 18.38 13.85
N ILE A 370 7.45 18.12 13.76
CA ILE A 370 6.47 19.07 13.24
C ILE A 370 5.24 19.18 14.14
N VAL A 371 4.52 20.28 14.01
CA VAL A 371 3.21 20.51 14.64
C VAL A 371 2.20 20.79 13.54
N ILE A 372 1.03 20.15 13.61
CA ILE A 372 0.00 20.22 12.56
C ILE A 372 -1.24 20.89 13.12
N LEU A 373 -1.67 21.95 12.46
CA LEU A 373 -2.88 22.70 12.79
C LEU A 373 -3.85 22.65 11.61
N ALA A 374 -5.08 22.23 11.87
CA ALA A 374 -6.18 22.30 10.93
C ALA A 374 -7.13 23.45 11.30
N ILE A 375 -7.65 24.17 10.31
CA ILE A 375 -8.67 25.20 10.50
C ILE A 375 -9.91 24.81 9.67
N THR A 376 -11.07 24.79 10.31
CA THR A 376 -12.35 24.37 9.70
C THR A 376 -13.47 25.35 10.03
N ASN A 377 -14.39 25.55 9.07
CA ASN A 377 -15.65 26.29 9.29
C ASN A 377 -16.78 25.38 9.80
N LEU A 378 -16.67 24.07 9.57
CA LEU A 378 -17.72 23.11 9.90
C LEU A 378 -17.58 22.50 11.31
N ASP A 379 -18.72 22.38 11.99
CA ASP A 379 -18.84 21.68 13.27
C ASP A 379 -18.54 20.19 13.16
N SER A 380 -18.82 19.54 12.02
CA SER A 380 -18.60 18.11 11.84
C SER A 380 -17.14 17.71 12.07
N TYR A 381 -16.17 18.40 11.46
CA TYR A 381 -14.75 18.10 11.66
C TYR A 381 -14.26 18.48 13.04
N TYR A 382 -14.73 19.60 13.59
CA TYR A 382 -14.37 20.02 14.94
C TYR A 382 -14.90 19.03 16.00
N ASN A 383 -16.10 18.49 15.82
CA ASN A 383 -16.68 17.48 16.71
C ASN A 383 -15.96 16.13 16.62
N ILE A 384 -15.36 15.80 15.46
CA ILE A 384 -14.63 14.55 15.24
C ILE A 384 -13.19 14.63 15.76
N ALA A 385 -12.50 15.73 15.46
CA ALA A 385 -11.06 15.89 15.62
C ALA A 385 -10.65 16.94 16.67
N GLY A 386 -11.61 17.63 17.28
CA GLY A 386 -11.38 18.61 18.34
C GLY A 386 -11.00 17.98 19.69
N PRO A 387 -10.77 18.79 20.73
CA PRO A 387 -10.32 18.32 22.05
C PRO A 387 -11.22 17.26 22.70
N HIS A 388 -12.53 17.32 22.42
CA HIS A 388 -13.53 16.37 22.92
C HIS A 388 -14.01 15.39 21.84
N GLY A 389 -13.33 15.34 20.70
CA GLY A 389 -13.72 14.50 19.58
C GLY A 389 -13.26 13.06 19.74
N ASN A 390 -14.14 12.12 19.39
CA ASN A 390 -13.91 10.67 19.55
C ASN A 390 -12.73 10.15 18.71
N TYR A 391 -12.27 10.89 17.69
CA TYR A 391 -11.23 10.45 16.75
C TYR A 391 -9.90 11.20 16.87
N LEU A 392 -9.75 12.14 17.83
CA LEU A 392 -8.49 12.87 18.03
C LEU A 392 -7.31 11.91 18.31
N ASN A 393 -7.50 10.96 19.22
CA ASN A 393 -6.47 9.96 19.56
C ASN A 393 -6.10 9.08 18.36
N PHE A 394 -7.08 8.70 17.55
CA PHE A 394 -6.85 7.96 16.31
C PHE A 394 -6.01 8.76 15.32
N ILE A 395 -6.31 10.05 15.13
CA ILE A 395 -5.57 10.93 14.23
C ILE A 395 -4.12 11.10 14.70
N GLN A 396 -3.92 11.42 15.99
CA GLN A 396 -2.59 11.64 16.57
C GLN A 396 -1.72 10.37 16.54
N SER A 397 -2.28 9.22 16.92
CA SER A 397 -1.56 7.93 16.88
C SER A 397 -1.19 7.51 15.45
N THR A 398 -2.02 7.82 14.47
CA THR A 398 -1.75 7.49 13.06
C THR A 398 -0.68 8.40 12.44
N ILE A 399 -0.68 9.69 12.80
CA ILE A 399 0.30 10.65 12.27
C ILE A 399 1.64 10.57 13.03
N LYS A 400 1.60 10.16 14.32
CA LYS A 400 2.73 10.15 15.25
C LYS A 400 3.37 11.54 15.46
N GLN A 401 2.57 12.60 15.32
CA GLN A 401 2.98 14.00 15.53
C GLN A 401 1.83 14.75 16.25
N PRO A 402 2.12 15.85 16.97
CA PRO A 402 1.09 16.69 17.56
C PRO A 402 0.15 17.26 16.50
N PHE A 403 -1.14 17.14 16.77
CA PHE A 403 -2.20 17.61 15.90
C PHE A 403 -3.30 18.29 16.72
N THR A 404 -3.82 19.40 16.20
CA THR A 404 -5.02 20.07 16.72
C THR A 404 -5.84 20.69 15.60
N ILE A 405 -7.12 20.95 15.88
CA ILE A 405 -8.05 21.60 14.96
C ILE A 405 -8.69 22.82 15.64
N MET A 406 -8.75 23.91 14.89
CA MET A 406 -9.37 25.17 15.28
C MET A 406 -10.64 25.37 14.47
N LYS A 407 -11.73 25.77 15.15
CA LYS A 407 -12.91 26.26 14.46
C LYS A 407 -12.70 27.73 14.09
N GLN A 408 -12.88 28.05 12.82
CA GLN A 408 -12.90 29.43 12.37
C GLN A 408 -14.19 30.07 12.86
N SER A 409 -14.07 30.97 13.83
CA SER A 409 -15.21 31.75 14.31
C SER A 409 -15.67 32.69 13.20
N THR A 410 -16.94 33.05 13.21
CA THR A 410 -17.61 33.94 12.24
C THR A 410 -17.00 35.37 12.18
N MET A 411 -15.94 35.65 12.92
CA MET A 411 -15.17 36.89 12.89
C MET A 411 -14.05 36.77 11.84
N ASN A 412 -14.15 37.57 10.79
CA ASN A 412 -13.39 37.51 9.54
C ASN A 412 -11.85 37.63 9.60
N ASN A 413 -11.18 37.52 10.76
CA ASN A 413 -9.71 37.50 10.82
C ASN A 413 -9.24 36.64 12.00
N ILE A 414 -8.95 35.36 11.76
CA ILE A 414 -8.03 34.62 12.63
C ILE A 414 -6.65 35.26 12.42
N ASN A 415 -6.13 35.94 13.43
CA ASN A 415 -4.82 36.56 13.30
C ASN A 415 -3.72 35.50 13.40
N LEU A 416 -2.58 35.76 12.77
CA LEU A 416 -1.40 34.88 12.80
C LEU A 416 -0.94 34.58 14.24
N VAL A 417 -1.18 35.53 15.16
CA VAL A 417 -0.93 35.38 16.60
C VAL A 417 -1.77 34.26 17.23
N ASP A 418 -3.07 34.21 16.90
CA ASP A 418 -3.98 33.19 17.44
C ASP A 418 -3.62 31.80 16.91
N ILE A 419 -3.25 31.71 15.63
CA ILE A 419 -2.75 30.49 14.99
C ILE A 419 -1.50 29.98 15.71
N MET A 420 -0.52 30.86 15.95
CA MET A 420 0.71 30.50 16.64
C MET A 420 0.48 30.13 18.10
N GLN A 421 -0.43 30.81 18.81
CA GLN A 421 -0.78 30.48 20.20
C GLN A 421 -1.45 29.11 20.29
N TYR A 422 -2.34 28.78 19.35
CA TYR A 422 -2.98 27.46 19.28
C TYR A 422 -2.00 26.35 18.89
N ALA A 423 -1.05 26.62 17.98
CA ALA A 423 0.01 25.67 17.68
C ALA A 423 0.93 25.44 18.89
N LYS A 424 1.18 26.48 19.68
CA LYS A 424 1.99 26.38 20.90
C LYS A 424 1.34 25.57 22.02
N SER A 425 0.02 25.55 22.13
CA SER A 425 -0.68 24.83 23.20
C SER A 425 -0.53 23.30 23.12
N ILE A 426 -0.11 22.77 21.96
CA ILE A 426 0.11 21.34 21.71
C ILE A 426 1.58 20.97 21.51
N LEU A 427 2.50 21.92 21.73
CA LEU A 427 3.93 21.60 21.76
C LEU A 427 4.23 20.70 22.97
N PRO A 428 5.02 19.63 22.80
CA PRO A 428 5.55 18.92 23.95
C PRO A 428 6.50 19.81 24.75
N ASP A 429 6.65 19.48 26.03
CA ASP A 429 7.56 20.19 26.93
C ASP A 429 9.00 20.19 26.39
N GLY A 430 9.67 21.33 26.48
CA GLY A 430 11.03 21.50 25.99
C GLY A 430 11.14 21.72 24.47
N TRP A 431 10.05 22.05 23.77
CA TRP A 431 10.06 22.37 22.34
C TRP A 431 9.55 23.78 22.07
N GLU A 432 10.15 24.45 21.07
CA GLU A 432 9.72 25.73 20.53
C GLU A 432 9.23 25.61 19.08
N LEU A 433 8.23 26.44 18.73
CA LEU A 433 7.75 26.57 17.36
C LEU A 433 8.70 27.48 16.57
N THR A 434 9.09 27.07 15.37
CA THR A 434 10.07 27.83 14.56
C THR A 434 9.40 28.56 13.40
N THR A 435 9.14 27.85 12.31
CA THR A 435 8.60 28.44 11.07
C THR A 435 7.40 27.67 10.55
N GLU A 436 6.53 28.38 9.83
CA GLU A 436 5.50 27.77 8.99
C GLU A 436 6.18 27.12 7.78
N VAL A 437 6.05 25.80 7.64
CA VAL A 437 6.65 25.04 6.54
C VAL A 437 5.75 25.08 5.31
N ILE A 438 4.45 24.86 5.51
CA ILE A 438 3.46 24.87 4.44
C ILE A 438 2.08 25.22 5.00
N ARG A 439 1.31 25.97 4.20
CA ARG A 439 -0.12 26.19 4.37
C ARG A 439 -0.82 25.79 3.08
N ASP A 440 -1.81 24.92 3.20
CA ASP A 440 -2.53 24.37 2.06
C ASP A 440 -4.01 24.22 2.39
N THR A 441 -4.87 24.78 1.54
CA THR A 441 -6.32 24.60 1.62
C THR A 441 -6.68 23.29 0.93
N VAL A 442 -7.12 22.30 1.70
CA VAL A 442 -7.42 20.96 1.20
C VAL A 442 -8.92 20.71 1.16
N SER A 443 -9.41 20.37 -0.04
CA SER A 443 -10.82 20.01 -0.21
C SER A 443 -11.12 18.63 0.37
N ILE A 444 -12.04 18.61 1.34
CA ILE A 444 -12.61 17.41 1.95
C ILE A 444 -14.14 17.54 1.99
N PRO A 445 -14.87 16.94 1.02
CA PRO A 445 -16.32 17.08 0.92
C PRO A 445 -17.03 16.92 2.27
N PRO A 446 -17.92 17.85 2.64
CA PRO A 446 -18.49 18.91 1.79
C PRO A 446 -17.71 20.24 1.73
N ASP A 447 -16.56 20.42 2.40
CA ASP A 447 -15.91 21.74 2.54
C ASP A 447 -14.38 21.69 2.38
N ASN A 448 -13.71 22.83 2.53
CA ASN A 448 -12.25 22.94 2.53
C ASN A 448 -11.72 23.12 3.96
N ILE A 449 -10.61 22.46 4.26
CA ILE A 449 -9.88 22.60 5.53
C ILE A 449 -8.52 23.22 5.23
N ASP A 450 -8.18 24.28 5.94
CA ASP A 450 -6.85 24.86 5.86
C ASP A 450 -5.91 24.07 6.78
N LEU A 451 -4.89 23.46 6.20
CA LEU A 451 -3.85 22.74 6.92
C LEU A 451 -2.58 23.57 6.97
N ILE A 452 -2.05 23.76 8.17
CA ILE A 452 -0.82 24.48 8.43
C ILE A 452 0.13 23.53 9.16
N ILE A 453 1.34 23.38 8.63
CA ILE A 453 2.41 22.58 9.25
C ILE A 453 3.50 23.53 9.71
N PHE A 454 3.85 23.44 10.99
CA PHE A 454 4.96 24.16 11.59
C PHE A 454 6.12 23.21 11.89
N SER A 455 7.34 23.71 11.78
CA SER A 455 8.53 23.02 12.29
C SER A 455 8.71 23.35 13.77
N ARG A 456 9.24 22.40 14.56
CA ARG A 456 9.60 22.62 15.97
C ARG A 456 11.04 22.21 16.25
N GLN A 457 11.67 22.87 17.21
CA GLN A 457 13.03 22.59 17.67
C GLN A 457 13.05 22.44 19.20
N PRO A 458 13.98 21.66 19.76
CA PRO A 458 14.13 21.57 21.20
C PRO A 458 14.72 22.87 21.76
N ILE A 459 14.25 23.28 22.94
CA ILE A 459 14.75 24.45 23.66
C ILE A 459 16.14 24.13 24.19
N HIS A 460 17.16 24.84 23.72
CA HIS A 460 18.53 24.70 24.20
C HIS A 460 18.78 25.64 25.39
N ASP A 461 19.11 25.09 26.56
CA ASP A 461 19.65 25.89 27.66
C ASP A 461 20.97 26.53 27.22
N SER A 462 21.04 27.86 27.32
CA SER A 462 22.15 28.68 26.87
C SER A 462 23.39 28.56 27.76
N SER A 463 24.01 27.37 27.80
CA SER A 463 25.32 27.17 28.44
C SER A 463 26.20 26.08 27.81
N ASP A 464 25.96 25.66 26.57
CA ASP A 464 26.86 24.73 25.88
C ASP A 464 27.48 25.33 24.61
N HIS A 465 28.83 25.31 24.57
CA HIS A 465 29.66 25.80 23.48
C HIS A 465 29.48 24.94 22.21
N HIS A 466 28.83 25.50 21.18
CA HIS A 466 28.65 24.82 19.91
C HIS A 466 29.88 24.96 18.98
N ILE A 467 30.35 23.83 18.45
CA ILE A 467 31.30 23.77 17.32
C ILE A 467 30.49 23.87 16.02
N LYS A 468 30.83 24.82 15.14
CA LYS A 468 30.22 24.97 13.80
C LYS A 468 31.09 24.27 12.74
N ILE A 469 30.46 23.43 11.93
CA ILE A 469 31.06 22.78 10.74
C ILE A 469 30.51 23.50 9.51
N ASN A 470 31.35 23.75 8.50
CA ASN A 470 30.97 24.44 7.27
C ASN A 470 31.40 23.57 6.07
N ILE A 471 30.45 23.12 5.25
CA ILE A 471 30.73 22.25 4.09
C ILE A 471 30.79 23.12 2.84
N ASN A 472 31.96 23.24 2.21
CA ASN A 472 32.10 23.96 0.95
C ASN A 472 32.25 22.95 -0.20
N MET A 473 31.18 22.77 -0.98
CA MET A 473 31.16 21.91 -2.16
C MET A 473 31.61 22.70 -3.39
N ASN A 474 32.90 22.60 -3.75
CA ASN A 474 33.33 23.05 -5.07
C ASN A 474 33.03 21.95 -6.09
N SER A 475 32.10 22.23 -7.00
CA SER A 475 31.76 21.39 -8.15
C SER A 475 32.88 21.39 -9.19
N VAL A 476 33.73 20.36 -9.22
CA VAL A 476 34.59 20.08 -10.40
C VAL A 476 34.82 18.57 -10.58
N GLU A 477 34.84 18.20 -11.86
CA GLU A 477 34.95 16.92 -12.57
C GLU A 477 35.67 15.71 -11.96
N ILE A 478 35.18 14.56 -12.46
CA ILE A 478 35.54 13.17 -12.22
C ILE A 478 37.04 12.89 -12.46
N LYS A 479 37.78 12.60 -11.39
CA LYS A 479 38.95 11.70 -11.36
C LYS A 479 39.13 11.17 -9.94
N LYS A 480 39.21 9.84 -9.78
CA LYS A 480 39.41 9.10 -8.51
C LYS A 480 40.33 9.87 -7.53
N ARG A 481 39.76 10.56 -6.54
CA ARG A 481 40.51 11.12 -5.41
C ARG A 481 39.70 11.05 -4.13
N SER A 482 40.43 10.78 -3.06
CA SER A 482 40.01 10.66 -1.67
C SER A 482 39.12 11.81 -1.23
N VAL A 483 37.97 11.46 -0.63
CA VAL A 483 37.03 12.42 -0.05
C VAL A 483 37.44 12.64 1.42
N PHE A 484 37.67 13.90 1.79
CA PHE A 484 38.07 14.30 3.14
C PHE A 484 36.98 15.17 3.76
N VAL A 485 36.85 15.12 5.09
CA VAL A 485 36.02 16.06 5.86
C VAL A 485 36.93 16.92 6.73
N ASN A 486 36.75 18.25 6.66
CA ASN A 486 37.47 19.20 7.50
C ASN A 486 36.66 19.46 8.77
N VAL A 487 37.27 19.25 9.94
CA VAL A 487 36.70 19.61 11.24
C VAL A 487 37.53 20.77 11.80
N ILE A 488 36.90 21.92 12.05
CA ILE A 488 37.56 23.11 12.60
C ILE A 488 37.25 23.19 14.08
N ASN A 489 38.31 23.21 14.91
CA ASN A 489 38.16 23.40 16.35
C ASN A 489 38.35 24.89 16.70
N TYR A 490 37.30 25.53 17.22
CA TYR A 490 37.32 26.97 17.54
C TYR A 490 37.79 27.30 18.96
N THR A 491 38.10 26.32 19.81
CA THR A 491 38.52 26.59 21.20
C THR A 491 40.03 26.76 21.38
N ASN A 492 40.85 26.39 20.38
CA ASN A 492 42.30 26.61 20.41
C ASN A 492 42.80 26.92 19.00
N HIS A 493 43.08 28.20 18.73
CA HIS A 493 43.73 28.71 17.50
C HIS A 493 43.42 27.94 16.21
N ALA A 494 42.19 28.07 15.68
CA ALA A 494 41.80 27.79 14.29
C ALA A 494 42.53 26.62 13.58
N GLN A 495 42.71 25.48 14.26
CA GLN A 495 43.29 24.29 13.63
C GLN A 495 42.20 23.53 12.88
N THR A 496 42.45 23.33 11.58
CA THR A 496 41.60 22.54 10.70
C THR A 496 42.18 21.13 10.64
N ILE A 497 41.42 20.13 11.08
CA ILE A 497 41.83 18.73 11.07
C ILE A 497 41.10 18.01 9.93
N LYS A 498 41.85 17.33 9.06
CA LYS A 498 41.30 16.46 8.01
C LYS A 498 41.08 15.06 8.56
N VAL A 499 39.86 14.54 8.42
CA VAL A 499 39.47 13.22 8.94
C VAL A 499 39.07 12.30 7.77
N GLN A 500 39.42 11.01 7.88
CA GLN A 500 39.16 9.96 6.89
C GLN A 500 38.63 8.69 7.57
N LEU A 501 37.74 7.94 6.88
CA LEU A 501 37.14 6.70 7.38
C LEU A 501 37.77 5.45 6.72
N CYS A 502 38.25 4.52 7.55
CA CYS A 502 38.84 3.23 7.16
C CYS A 502 38.21 2.09 7.98
N ASP A 503 38.23 0.86 7.46
CA ASP A 503 37.91 -0.35 8.23
C ASP A 503 39.08 -0.75 9.16
N SER A 504 38.80 -1.62 10.14
CA SER A 504 39.72 -2.28 11.09
C SER A 504 40.98 -2.90 10.47
N ASN A 505 40.98 -3.16 9.16
CA ASN A 505 42.12 -3.67 8.39
C ASN A 505 42.79 -2.59 7.49
N ASN A 506 42.55 -1.29 7.73
CA ASN A 506 43.10 -0.15 6.98
C ASN A 506 42.76 -0.12 5.47
N GLN A 507 41.66 -0.74 5.05
CA GLN A 507 41.13 -0.64 3.69
C GLN A 507 40.10 0.48 3.54
N TRP A 508 40.06 1.11 2.36
CA TRP A 508 39.26 2.31 2.09
C TRP A 508 37.78 2.00 2.00
N PHE A 509 36.95 2.76 2.75
CA PHE A 509 35.53 2.42 2.91
C PHE A 509 34.55 3.35 2.16
N VAL A 510 35.01 4.23 1.26
CA VAL A 510 34.15 5.24 0.62
C VAL A 510 34.47 5.40 -0.87
N HIS A 511 33.47 5.14 -1.73
CA HIS A 511 33.61 5.24 -3.19
C HIS A 511 32.80 6.40 -3.82
N SER A 512 31.88 7.02 -3.08
CA SER A 512 31.08 8.16 -3.54
C SER A 512 30.62 9.04 -2.37
N VAL A 513 30.17 10.26 -2.67
CA VAL A 513 29.68 11.25 -1.68
C VAL A 513 28.42 10.75 -0.96
N ASP A 514 27.52 10.06 -1.67
CA ASP A 514 26.32 9.47 -1.07
C ASP A 514 26.64 8.29 -0.14
N ASP A 515 27.68 7.53 -0.45
CA ASP A 515 28.15 6.42 0.38
C ASP A 515 28.84 6.93 1.66
N LEU A 516 29.57 8.05 1.56
CA LEU A 516 30.14 8.77 2.71
C LEU A 516 29.04 9.26 3.67
N LEU A 517 28.03 9.94 3.13
CA LEU A 517 26.89 10.46 3.92
C LEU A 517 26.09 9.33 4.58
N ARG A 518 25.93 8.20 3.90
CA ARG A 518 25.21 7.04 4.43
C ARG A 518 25.99 6.33 5.55
N LYS A 519 27.32 6.23 5.42
CA LYS A 519 28.20 5.57 6.41
C LYS A 519 28.50 6.45 7.62
N VAL A 520 28.60 7.77 7.46
CA VAL A 520 28.62 8.72 8.58
C VAL A 520 27.31 8.62 9.39
N LYS A 521 26.16 8.48 8.73
CA LYS A 521 24.88 8.21 9.42
C LYS A 521 24.87 6.89 10.20
N CYS A 522 25.53 5.84 9.71
CA CYS A 522 25.68 4.56 10.44
C CYS A 522 26.66 4.65 11.62
N ALA A 523 27.76 5.39 11.51
CA ALA A 523 28.76 5.54 12.57
C ALA A 523 28.23 6.28 13.81
N PHE A 524 27.20 7.13 13.63
CA PHE A 524 26.51 7.83 14.71
C PHE A 524 25.17 7.18 15.11
N GLY A 525 24.97 5.91 14.71
CA GLY A 525 24.17 4.96 15.48
C GLY A 525 22.75 4.67 14.99
N TRP A 526 22.56 4.12 13.79
CA TRP A 526 21.40 3.24 13.49
C TRP A 526 21.87 1.89 12.93
N SER A 527 21.53 0.82 13.65
CA SER A 527 21.90 -0.60 13.51
C SER A 527 23.32 -0.97 13.98
N THR A 528 23.36 -2.04 14.77
CA THR A 528 24.46 -2.53 15.58
C THR A 528 25.60 -3.17 14.76
N ASN A 529 26.83 -3.01 15.28
CA ASN A 529 28.08 -3.68 14.92
C ASN A 529 28.84 -3.23 13.67
N ILE A 530 29.40 -2.02 13.68
CA ILE A 530 30.66 -1.78 12.97
C ILE A 530 31.61 -1.00 13.89
N ASN A 531 32.72 -1.64 14.31
CA ASN A 531 33.80 -1.03 15.08
C ASN A 531 34.57 0.00 14.22
N LEU A 532 33.96 1.15 13.93
CA LEU A 532 34.62 2.24 13.21
C LEU A 532 35.39 3.11 14.20
N GLN A 533 36.70 3.26 13.97
CA GLN A 533 37.57 4.20 14.69
C GLN A 533 37.86 5.42 13.80
N LEU A 534 37.69 6.62 14.34
CA LEU A 534 38.08 7.86 13.68
C LEU A 534 39.59 8.07 13.84
N TYR A 535 40.29 8.44 12.77
CA TYR A 535 41.72 8.75 12.81
C TYR A 535 41.99 10.17 12.32
N THR A 536 43.00 10.82 12.91
CA THR A 536 43.53 12.10 12.44
C THR A 536 44.82 11.88 11.68
N ALA A 537 44.96 12.54 10.54
CA ALA A 537 46.19 12.63 9.79
C ALA A 537 46.63 14.10 9.74
N LEU A 538 47.85 14.38 10.24
CA LEU A 538 48.46 15.71 10.16
C LEU A 538 49.04 15.99 8.77
N ASN A 539 49.27 14.96 7.94
CA ASN A 539 49.80 15.09 6.59
C ASN A 539 49.16 14.07 5.63
N THR A 540 48.73 14.52 4.45
CA THR A 540 47.70 13.82 3.63
C THR A 540 48.18 12.62 2.82
N ASP A 541 49.49 12.35 2.78
CA ASP A 541 50.06 11.41 1.80
C ASP A 541 50.79 10.20 2.42
N ASN A 542 50.88 10.10 3.75
CA ASN A 542 51.61 9.03 4.43
C ASN A 542 50.71 8.23 5.39
N LYS A 543 50.51 6.93 5.12
CA LYS A 543 49.65 6.02 5.91
C LYS A 543 50.13 5.84 7.37
N ASN A 544 51.38 6.15 7.67
CA ASN A 544 51.99 5.93 8.99
C ASN A 544 51.69 7.04 10.01
N ASP A 545 51.06 8.16 9.60
CA ASP A 545 50.78 9.32 10.47
C ASP A 545 49.35 9.33 11.06
N LEU A 546 48.61 8.21 10.95
CA LEU A 546 47.25 8.08 11.47
C LEU A 546 47.26 7.89 12.99
N LYS A 547 46.70 8.85 13.74
CA LYS A 547 46.46 8.72 15.19
C LYS A 547 44.97 8.56 15.50
N PRO A 548 44.55 7.64 16.38
CA PRO A 548 43.15 7.47 16.73
C PRO A 548 42.62 8.76 17.40
N PHE A 549 41.45 9.20 16.96
CA PHE A 549 40.75 10.36 17.53
C PHE A 549 40.12 9.93 18.84
N ILE A 550 40.57 10.55 19.94
CA ILE A 550 40.21 10.13 21.29
C ILE A 550 38.74 10.45 21.54
N HIS A 551 38.06 9.43 22.09
CA HIS A 551 36.69 9.36 22.60
C HIS A 551 36.05 10.71 22.98
N VAL A 552 34.94 11.06 22.31
CA VAL A 552 34.06 12.16 22.74
C VAL A 552 33.14 11.61 23.85
N PRO A 553 33.01 12.27 25.02
CA PRO A 553 32.05 11.87 26.05
C PRO A 553 30.61 12.20 25.61
N ALA A 554 29.64 11.46 26.13
CA ALA A 554 28.26 11.32 25.59
C ALA A 554 27.36 12.58 25.55
N ASN A 555 27.86 13.81 25.76
CA ASN A 555 27.03 15.00 25.97
C ASN A 555 27.39 16.19 25.06
N GLN A 556 27.64 16.01 23.76
CA GLN A 556 27.80 17.15 22.84
C GLN A 556 27.01 17.02 21.53
N LEU A 557 26.40 18.13 21.12
CA LEU A 557 25.60 18.31 19.90
C LEU A 557 26.48 18.62 18.69
N ILE A 558 26.26 17.90 17.58
CA ILE A 558 26.91 18.15 16.29
C ILE A 558 25.84 18.66 15.30
N ASN A 559 26.06 19.85 14.75
CA ASN A 559 25.17 20.47 13.75
C ASN A 559 25.80 20.36 12.36
N LEU A 560 25.08 19.74 11.43
CA LEU A 560 25.47 19.57 10.03
C LEU A 560 24.43 20.27 9.15
N ASP A 561 24.74 21.50 8.72
CA ASP A 561 23.96 22.30 7.75
C ASP A 561 22.44 22.09 7.82
N GLY A 562 21.87 22.35 9.00
CA GLY A 562 20.43 22.36 9.22
C GLY A 562 19.82 21.03 9.67
N ILE A 563 20.62 19.98 9.87
CA ILE A 563 20.20 18.75 10.55
C ILE A 563 20.88 18.67 11.91
N THR A 564 20.08 18.87 12.96
CA THR A 564 20.51 18.74 14.36
C THR A 564 20.39 17.28 14.79
N LEU A 565 21.50 16.61 15.10
CA LEU A 565 21.48 15.24 15.63
C LEU A 565 21.44 15.27 17.15
N TYR A 566 20.37 14.73 17.74
CA TYR A 566 20.27 14.46 19.16
C TYR A 566 20.90 13.11 19.48
N ALA A 567 21.87 13.10 20.39
CA ALA A 567 22.29 11.90 21.08
C ALA A 567 21.55 11.86 22.42
N SER A 568 20.56 10.98 22.55
CA SER A 568 20.13 10.48 23.86
C SER A 568 20.43 8.99 23.91
N VAL A 569 20.79 8.51 25.10
CA VAL A 569 21.09 7.09 25.39
C VAL A 569 20.02 6.15 24.83
#